data_AF-A0A354X9Z8-F1
#
_entry.id   AF-A0A354X9Z8-F1
#
_cell.length_a   1.000
_cell.length_b   1.000
_cell.length_c   1.000
_cell.angle_alpha   90.00
_cell.angle_beta   90.00
_cell.angle_gamma   90.00
#
_symmetry.space_group_name_H-M   'P 1'
#
loop_
_entity.id
_entity.type
_entity.pdbx_description
1 polymer ?
#
loop_
_entity_poly.entity_id
_entity_poly.type
_entity_poly.pdbx_seq_one_letter_code
_entity_poly.pdbx_strand_id
1 'polypeptide(L)'
;RWNLSMFGGMPTYQMSPTYDSTHPQDLLKKAYSLFLPNYVGLVFIMLLGFYILMRALKASPLLSALGAVIWAFSSYFFILIAAGHIWKFITLAYIPPTIAGLLFAYRGRYWLGGLLFALFTAFQISANHIQMSYYFLFVMLFIVIAFAVDAVHNHTLPAFLKSSAVLVIAGLLGVMANASSLYHTYEYSKETMR
;
A
#
# COMPACT_ATOMS: atom_id res chain seq x y z
N ARG A 1 2.03 -18.15 -21.33
CA ARG A 1 1.03 -19.01 -22.01
C ARG A 1 -0.19 -18.13 -22.35
N TRP A 2 -1.00 -18.44 -23.35
CA TRP A 2 -2.18 -17.63 -23.69
C TRP A 2 -3.43 -18.37 -23.23
N ASN A 3 -4.32 -17.72 -22.48
CA ASN A 3 -5.57 -18.34 -22.04
C ASN A 3 -6.72 -17.81 -22.88
N LEU A 4 -7.27 -18.68 -23.72
CA LEU A 4 -8.30 -18.40 -24.72
C LEU A 4 -9.71 -18.23 -24.14
N SER A 5 -9.91 -18.44 -22.83
CA SER A 5 -11.23 -18.45 -22.19
C SER A 5 -11.78 -17.08 -21.78
N MET A 6 -11.00 -16.00 -21.90
CA MET A 6 -11.48 -14.63 -21.71
C MET A 6 -11.41 -13.87 -23.05
N PHE A 7 -12.56 -13.49 -23.60
CA PHE A 7 -12.78 -12.59 -24.76
C PHE A 7 -11.53 -12.33 -25.64
N GLY A 8 -11.16 -13.31 -26.47
CA GLY A 8 -10.09 -13.16 -27.47
C GLY A 8 -8.70 -13.62 -27.03
N GLY A 9 -8.55 -14.07 -25.79
CA GLY A 9 -7.29 -14.59 -25.26
C GLY A 9 -6.52 -13.55 -24.46
N MET A 10 -6.32 -13.80 -23.16
CA MET A 10 -5.50 -12.94 -22.29
C MET A 10 -4.20 -13.68 -21.93
N PRO A 11 -3.03 -13.03 -22.03
CA PRO A 11 -1.79 -13.69 -21.67
C PRO A 11 -1.78 -14.06 -20.18
N THR A 12 -1.32 -15.28 -19.85
CA THR A 12 -1.33 -15.79 -18.47
C THR A 12 -0.47 -14.96 -17.52
N TYR A 13 0.54 -14.27 -18.03
CA TYR A 13 1.37 -13.34 -17.25
C TYR A 13 0.60 -12.12 -16.73
N GLN A 14 -0.61 -11.88 -17.21
CA GLN A 14 -1.43 -10.74 -16.79
C GLN A 14 -2.60 -11.14 -15.87
N MET A 15 -2.95 -12.43 -15.84
CA MET A 15 -3.94 -12.99 -14.91
C MET A 15 -3.35 -13.40 -13.56
N SER A 16 -2.09 -13.84 -13.56
CA SER A 16 -1.35 -14.12 -12.32
C SER A 16 0.15 -13.93 -12.61
N PRO A 17 0.65 -12.69 -12.59
CA PRO A 17 2.07 -12.42 -12.79
C PRO A 17 2.84 -12.91 -11.57
N THR A 18 3.35 -14.14 -11.64
CA THR A 18 4.41 -14.61 -10.74
C THR A 18 5.73 -14.52 -11.49
N TYR A 19 6.62 -13.65 -11.03
CA TYR A 19 7.99 -13.52 -11.55
C TYR A 19 8.96 -13.92 -10.44
N ASP A 20 10.12 -14.48 -10.78
CA ASP A 20 11.10 -14.86 -9.75
C ASP A 20 11.52 -13.64 -8.87
N SER A 21 11.47 -12.44 -9.45
CA SER A 21 11.73 -11.17 -8.76
C SER A 21 10.70 -10.80 -7.69
N THR A 22 9.51 -11.41 -7.67
CA THR A 22 8.47 -11.11 -6.66
C THR A 22 8.57 -12.01 -5.43
N HIS A 23 9.35 -13.10 -5.46
CA HIS A 23 9.46 -14.04 -4.34
C HIS A 23 9.83 -13.41 -2.99
N PRO A 24 10.80 -12.47 -2.89
CA PRO A 24 11.11 -11.80 -1.63
C PRO A 24 9.92 -10.99 -1.12
N GLN A 25 9.22 -10.31 -2.02
CA GLN A 25 8.06 -9.49 -1.69
C GLN A 25 6.87 -10.36 -1.25
N ASP A 26 6.66 -11.52 -1.89
CA ASP A 26 5.59 -12.45 -1.54
C ASP A 26 5.84 -13.13 -0.19
N LEU A 27 7.11 -13.40 0.15
CA LEU A 27 7.48 -13.85 1.50
C LEU A 27 7.15 -12.77 2.54
N LEU A 28 7.48 -11.51 2.26
CA LEU A 28 7.15 -10.41 3.17
C LEU A 28 5.64 -10.22 3.32
N LYS A 29 4.84 -10.37 2.25
CA LYS A 29 3.37 -10.34 2.32
C LYS A 29 2.82 -11.49 3.17
N LYS A 30 3.34 -12.71 3.00
CA LYS A 30 2.97 -13.89 3.81
C LYS A 30 3.34 -13.70 5.28
N ALA A 31 4.52 -13.15 5.56
CA ALA A 31 4.92 -12.80 6.92
C ALA A 31 3.99 -11.72 7.51
N TYR A 32 3.63 -10.71 6.72
CA TYR A 32 2.69 -9.67 7.14
C TYR A 32 1.28 -10.20 7.41
N SER A 33 0.84 -11.24 6.68
CA SER A 33 -0.41 -11.95 6.96
C SER A 33 -0.28 -13.05 8.03
N LEU A 34 0.86 -13.11 8.74
CA LEU A 34 1.19 -14.11 9.77
C LEU A 34 1.02 -15.57 9.28
N PHE A 35 1.24 -15.81 7.99
CA PHE A 35 1.05 -17.13 7.35
C PHE A 35 -0.37 -17.71 7.54
N LEU A 36 -1.36 -16.87 7.81
CA LEU A 36 -2.74 -17.28 8.03
C LEU A 36 -3.42 -17.74 6.72
N PRO A 37 -4.47 -18.60 6.81
CA PRO A 37 -5.29 -18.99 5.67
C PRO A 37 -5.90 -17.78 4.95
N ASN A 38 -6.12 -17.89 3.65
CA ASN A 38 -6.34 -16.76 2.74
C ASN A 38 -7.32 -15.67 3.28
N TYR A 39 -8.57 -16.03 3.59
CA TYR A 39 -9.56 -15.06 4.08
C TYR A 39 -9.28 -14.53 5.49
N VAL A 40 -8.74 -15.36 6.37
CA VAL A 40 -8.35 -14.95 7.73
C VAL A 40 -7.18 -13.96 7.65
N GLY A 41 -6.22 -14.24 6.77
CA GLY A 41 -5.10 -13.36 6.47
C GLY A 41 -5.56 -12.00 5.94
N LEU A 42 -6.57 -11.94 5.07
CA LEU A 42 -7.13 -10.69 4.56
C LEU A 42 -7.67 -9.79 5.68
N VAL A 43 -8.50 -10.33 6.56
CA VAL A 43 -9.04 -9.55 7.70
C VAL A 43 -7.90 -9.14 8.65
N PHE A 44 -6.93 -10.04 8.87
CA PHE A 44 -5.77 -9.75 9.72
C PHE A 44 -4.91 -8.60 9.19
N ILE A 45 -4.60 -8.56 7.89
CA ILE A 45 -3.80 -7.46 7.32
C ILE A 45 -4.56 -6.13 7.39
N MET A 46 -5.89 -6.14 7.28
CA MET A 46 -6.72 -4.93 7.45
C MET A 46 -6.69 -4.42 8.89
N LEU A 47 -6.81 -5.32 9.87
CA LEU A 47 -6.68 -5.01 11.30
C LEU A 47 -5.30 -4.43 11.60
N LEU A 48 -4.25 -5.14 11.19
CA LEU A 48 -2.87 -4.75 11.47
C LEU A 48 -2.50 -3.44 10.78
N GLY A 49 -2.93 -3.26 9.53
CA GLY A 49 -2.69 -2.03 8.78
C GLY A 49 -3.26 -0.80 9.48
N PHE A 50 -4.53 -0.86 9.88
CA PHE A 50 -5.17 0.24 10.60
C PHE A 50 -4.59 0.44 12.01
N TYR A 51 -4.24 -0.64 12.70
CA TYR A 51 -3.55 -0.57 14.00
C TYR A 51 -2.23 0.23 13.87
N ILE A 52 -1.41 -0.07 12.86
CA ILE A 52 -0.14 0.64 12.62
C ILE A 52 -0.39 2.14 12.39
N LEU A 53 -1.44 2.51 11.63
CA LEU A 53 -1.84 3.91 11.45
C LEU A 53 -2.21 4.59 12.77
N MET A 54 -3.06 3.95 13.59
CA MET A 54 -3.47 4.49 14.89
C MET A 54 -2.26 4.68 15.82
N ARG A 55 -1.31 3.75 15.80
CA ARG A 55 -0.04 3.90 16.54
C ARG A 55 0.80 5.05 16.01
N ALA A 56 0.86 5.26 14.70
CA ALA A 56 1.52 6.42 14.10
C ALA A 56 0.85 7.73 14.49
N LEU A 57 -0.47 7.74 14.74
CA LEU A 57 -1.23 8.88 15.26
C LEU A 57 -1.06 9.10 16.78
N LYS A 58 -0.27 8.27 17.48
CA LYS A 58 -0.07 8.28 18.95
C LYS A 58 -1.29 7.84 19.77
N ALA A 59 -2.24 7.11 19.18
CA ALA A 59 -3.33 6.50 19.94
C ALA A 59 -2.79 5.41 20.89
N SER A 60 -3.44 5.22 22.04
CA SER A 60 -3.09 4.15 22.99
C SER A 60 -3.23 2.76 22.33
N PRO A 61 -2.48 1.73 22.77
CA PRO A 61 -2.56 0.40 22.17
C PRO A 61 -3.99 -0.17 22.17
N LEU A 62 -4.73 0.05 23.26
CA LEU A 62 -6.12 -0.40 23.37
C LEU A 62 -7.04 0.32 22.40
N LEU A 63 -6.94 1.66 22.30
CA LEU A 63 -7.73 2.43 21.35
C LEU A 63 -7.38 2.09 19.90
N SER A 64 -6.11 1.82 19.63
CA SER A 64 -5.64 1.38 18.31
C SER A 64 -6.22 0.01 17.95
N ALA A 65 -6.28 -0.93 18.90
CA ALA A 65 -6.88 -2.23 18.70
C ALA A 65 -8.39 -2.14 18.47
N LEU A 66 -9.10 -1.37 19.30
CA LEU A 66 -10.54 -1.14 19.13
C LEU A 66 -10.86 -0.45 17.80
N GLY A 67 -10.10 0.59 17.45
CA GLY A 67 -10.25 1.27 16.16
C GLY A 67 -9.99 0.36 14.97
N ALA A 68 -8.97 -0.50 15.05
CA ALA A 68 -8.70 -1.50 14.02
C ALA A 68 -9.86 -2.48 13.85
N VAL A 69 -10.45 -2.97 14.95
CA VAL A 69 -11.62 -3.86 14.90
C VAL A 69 -12.81 -3.16 14.25
N ILE A 70 -13.16 -1.95 14.69
CA ILE A 70 -14.28 -1.18 14.10
C ILE A 70 -14.06 -0.94 12.61
N TRP A 71 -12.83 -0.58 12.22
CA TRP A 71 -12.46 -0.38 10.82
C TRP A 71 -12.60 -1.68 10.01
N ALA A 72 -11.87 -2.73 10.38
CA ALA A 72 -11.81 -3.96 9.62
C ALA A 72 -13.18 -4.66 9.51
N PHE A 73 -14.03 -4.52 10.52
CA PHE A 73 -15.36 -5.12 10.54
C PHE A 73 -16.47 -4.22 9.96
N SER A 74 -16.12 -3.10 9.33
CA SER A 74 -17.07 -2.31 8.56
C SER A 74 -17.65 -3.11 7.40
N SER A 75 -18.97 -3.02 7.20
CA SER A 75 -19.73 -3.86 6.26
C SER A 75 -19.18 -3.84 4.83
N TYR A 76 -18.68 -2.70 4.37
CA TYR A 76 -18.11 -2.52 3.04
C TYR A 76 -16.99 -3.52 2.70
N PHE A 77 -16.14 -3.85 3.67
CA PHE A 77 -14.99 -4.72 3.45
C PHE A 77 -15.40 -6.17 3.22
N PHE A 78 -16.40 -6.66 3.96
CA PHE A 78 -16.95 -7.99 3.74
C PHE A 78 -17.75 -8.10 2.45
N ILE A 79 -18.46 -7.02 2.07
CA ILE A 79 -19.15 -6.95 0.76
C ILE A 79 -18.13 -7.08 -0.38
N LEU A 80 -16.96 -6.42 -0.29
CA LEU A 80 -15.89 -6.56 -1.28
C LEU A 80 -15.36 -8.00 -1.38
N ILE A 81 -15.17 -8.66 -0.23
CA ILE A 81 -14.72 -10.06 -0.19
C ILE A 81 -15.76 -10.97 -0.85
N ALA A 82 -17.04 -10.82 -0.48
CA ALA A 82 -18.13 -11.61 -1.02
C ALA A 82 -18.34 -11.41 -2.52
N ALA A 83 -18.14 -10.18 -3.02
CA ALA A 83 -18.22 -9.84 -4.44
C ALA A 83 -16.96 -10.26 -5.24
N GLY A 84 -15.96 -10.87 -4.61
CA GLY A 84 -14.73 -11.31 -5.28
C GLY A 84 -13.73 -10.19 -5.62
N HIS A 85 -13.94 -8.97 -5.12
CA HIS A 85 -13.04 -7.82 -5.33
C HIS A 85 -11.83 -7.84 -4.38
N ILE A 86 -11.13 -8.98 -4.31
CA ILE A 86 -10.05 -9.25 -3.35
C ILE A 86 -8.87 -8.28 -3.52
N TRP A 87 -8.46 -7.99 -4.76
CA TRP A 87 -7.34 -7.06 -5.05
C TRP A 87 -7.61 -5.63 -4.56
N LYS A 88 -8.86 -5.16 -4.70
CA LYS A 88 -9.30 -3.86 -4.19
C LYS A 88 -9.25 -3.82 -2.66
N PHE A 89 -9.71 -4.90 -2.01
CA PHE A 89 -9.62 -5.05 -0.56
C PHE A 89 -8.16 -5.03 -0.08
N ILE A 90 -7.27 -5.81 -0.73
CA ILE A 90 -5.86 -5.90 -0.35
C ILE A 90 -5.19 -4.53 -0.46
N THR A 91 -5.47 -3.79 -1.53
CA THR A 91 -4.94 -2.43 -1.71
C THR A 91 -5.40 -1.51 -0.57
N LEU A 92 -6.68 -1.57 -0.18
CA LEU A 92 -7.23 -0.81 0.96
C LEU A 92 -6.58 -1.19 2.29
N ALA A 93 -6.19 -2.46 2.49
CA ALA A 93 -5.50 -2.89 3.71
C ALA A 93 -4.08 -2.30 3.84
N TYR A 94 -3.38 -2.08 2.72
CA TYR A 94 -2.01 -1.55 2.71
C TYR A 94 -1.92 -0.02 2.76
N ILE A 95 -3.03 0.69 2.52
CA ILE A 95 -3.07 2.15 2.56
C ILE A 95 -2.84 2.72 3.97
N PRO A 96 -3.56 2.31 5.04
CA PRO A 96 -3.33 2.82 6.39
C PRO A 96 -1.86 2.72 6.87
N PRO A 97 -1.16 1.57 6.72
CA PRO A 97 0.23 1.49 7.16
C PRO A 97 1.19 2.26 6.23
N THR A 98 0.82 2.55 4.99
CA THR A 98 1.57 3.49 4.12
C THR A 98 1.49 4.92 4.69
N ILE A 99 0.29 5.39 5.04
CA ILE A 99 0.10 6.68 5.70
C ILE A 99 0.83 6.71 7.05
N ALA A 100 0.86 5.60 7.78
CA ALA A 100 1.63 5.50 9.01
C ALA A 100 3.14 5.76 8.80
N GLY A 101 3.72 5.19 7.73
CA GLY A 101 5.09 5.46 7.31
C GLY A 101 5.34 6.94 7.01
N LEU A 102 4.42 7.57 6.27
CA LEU A 102 4.42 9.01 5.99
C LEU A 102 4.47 9.84 7.29
N LEU A 103 3.58 9.55 8.23
CA LEU A 103 3.51 10.24 9.51
C LEU A 103 4.77 10.05 10.36
N PHE A 104 5.34 8.85 10.38
CA PHE A 104 6.57 8.60 11.13
C PHE A 104 7.77 9.34 10.55
N ALA A 105 7.87 9.44 9.23
CA ALA A 105 8.94 10.19 8.57
C ALA A 105 8.89 11.68 8.95
N TYR A 106 7.72 12.33 8.82
CA TYR A 106 7.55 13.74 9.21
C TYR A 106 7.69 14.00 10.72
N ARG A 107 7.51 12.97 11.56
CA ARG A 107 7.77 13.03 13.00
C ARG A 107 9.24 12.74 13.37
N GLY A 108 10.14 12.76 12.39
CA GLY A 108 11.59 12.60 12.59
C GLY A 108 12.10 11.16 12.68
N ARG A 109 11.22 10.15 12.55
CA ARG A 109 11.62 8.72 12.53
C ARG A 109 11.93 8.28 11.10
N TYR A 110 12.95 8.89 10.49
CA TYR A 110 13.25 8.74 9.05
C TYR A 110 13.37 7.29 8.59
N TRP A 111 14.15 6.47 9.29
CA TRP A 111 14.39 5.07 8.91
C TRP A 111 13.11 4.23 8.97
N LEU A 112 12.41 4.29 10.10
CA LEU A 112 11.18 3.52 10.30
C LEU A 112 10.06 4.01 9.36
N GLY A 113 9.92 5.33 9.22
CA GLY A 113 8.93 5.93 8.32
C GLY A 113 9.20 5.60 6.85
N GLY A 114 10.45 5.77 6.40
CA GLY A 114 10.88 5.44 5.04
C GLY A 114 10.74 3.96 4.73
N LEU A 115 11.16 3.06 5.64
CA LEU A 115 11.02 1.61 5.44
C LEU A 115 9.55 1.18 5.31
N LEU A 116 8.69 1.63 6.24
CA LEU A 116 7.26 1.32 6.18
C LEU A 116 6.63 1.89 4.90
N PHE A 117 6.94 3.14 4.56
CA PHE A 117 6.41 3.78 3.37
C PHE A 117 6.82 3.05 2.09
N ALA A 118 8.11 2.70 1.94
CA ALA A 118 8.62 1.94 0.81
C ALA A 118 7.95 0.55 0.70
N LEU A 119 7.89 -0.18 1.82
CA LEU A 119 7.34 -1.54 1.88
C LEU A 119 5.85 -1.56 1.47
N PHE A 120 5.04 -0.70 2.08
CA PHE A 120 3.60 -0.71 1.80
C PHE A 120 3.25 -0.05 0.47
N THR A 121 4.05 0.90 -0.02
CA THR A 121 3.96 1.38 -1.41
C THR A 121 4.23 0.24 -2.38
N ALA A 122 5.28 -0.57 -2.13
CA ALA A 122 5.56 -1.74 -2.95
C ALA A 122 4.40 -2.73 -2.94
N PHE A 123 3.83 -3.01 -1.77
CA PHE A 123 2.70 -3.93 -1.63
C PHE A 123 1.43 -3.41 -2.34
N GLN A 124 1.11 -2.13 -2.22
CA GLN A 124 -0.02 -1.51 -2.93
C GLN A 124 0.12 -1.65 -4.45
N ILE A 125 1.30 -1.36 -5.01
CA ILE A 125 1.52 -1.46 -6.45
C ILE A 125 1.41 -2.92 -6.90
N SER A 126 1.97 -3.85 -6.12
CA SER A 126 1.87 -5.28 -6.42
C SER A 126 0.43 -5.84 -6.37
N ALA A 127 -0.48 -5.16 -5.67
CA ALA A 127 -1.89 -5.56 -5.62
C ALA A 127 -2.64 -5.22 -6.92
N ASN A 128 -1.96 -4.64 -7.92
CA ASN A 128 -2.45 -4.38 -9.28
C ASN A 128 -3.75 -3.57 -9.37
N HIS A 129 -4.07 -2.77 -8.35
CA HIS A 129 -5.24 -1.88 -8.36
C HIS A 129 -4.82 -0.40 -8.35
N ILE A 130 -4.12 0.03 -9.40
CA ILE A 130 -3.49 1.36 -9.53
C ILE A 130 -4.48 2.50 -9.28
N GLN A 131 -5.74 2.36 -9.71
CA GLN A 131 -6.79 3.36 -9.49
C GLN A 131 -6.98 3.70 -8.00
N MET A 132 -6.90 2.71 -7.10
CA MET A 132 -7.07 2.95 -5.67
C MET A 132 -5.85 3.65 -5.08
N SER A 133 -4.64 3.21 -5.43
CA SER A 133 -3.41 3.87 -5.02
C SER A 133 -3.36 5.33 -5.48
N TYR A 134 -3.87 5.63 -6.68
CA TYR A 134 -3.99 6.99 -7.20
C TYR A 134 -4.89 7.87 -6.32
N TYR A 135 -6.07 7.40 -5.91
CA TYR A 135 -6.96 8.19 -5.05
C TYR A 135 -6.35 8.53 -3.69
N PHE A 136 -5.60 7.59 -3.10
CA PHE A 136 -4.97 7.83 -1.81
C PHE A 136 -3.71 8.71 -1.89
N LEU A 137 -3.15 8.90 -3.08
CA LEU A 137 -2.08 9.87 -3.29
C LEU A 137 -2.55 11.29 -2.96
N PHE A 138 -3.80 11.65 -3.28
CA PHE A 138 -4.37 12.95 -2.89
C PHE A 138 -4.46 13.11 -1.37
N VAL A 139 -4.88 12.07 -0.64
CA VAL A 139 -4.92 12.11 0.83
C VAL A 139 -3.52 12.33 1.40
N MET A 140 -2.52 11.60 0.89
CA MET A 140 -1.13 11.78 1.29
C MET A 140 -0.60 13.17 0.94
N LEU A 141 -0.97 13.71 -0.22
CA LEU A 141 -0.60 15.06 -0.64
C LEU A 141 -1.14 16.12 0.32
N PHE A 142 -2.42 16.02 0.73
CA PHE A 142 -2.97 16.94 1.73
C PHE A 142 -2.28 16.83 3.09
N ILE A 143 -1.89 15.61 3.51
CA ILE A 143 -1.09 15.42 4.72
C ILE A 143 0.28 16.10 4.58
N VAL A 144 0.96 15.91 3.45
CA VAL A 144 2.26 16.55 3.16
C VAL A 144 2.13 18.07 3.19
N ILE A 145 1.08 18.65 2.58
CA ILE A 145 0.81 20.08 2.60
C ILE A 145 0.58 20.56 4.04
N ALA A 146 -0.21 19.83 4.84
CA ALA A 146 -0.42 20.17 6.24
C ALA A 146 0.90 20.22 7.03
N PHE A 147 1.80 19.25 6.83
CA PHE A 147 3.13 19.27 7.43
C PHE A 147 4.04 20.38 6.86
N ALA A 148 3.88 20.74 5.59
CA ALA A 148 4.62 21.85 4.99
C ALA A 148 4.22 23.18 5.64
N VAL A 149 2.92 23.42 5.81
CA VAL A 149 2.39 24.62 6.48
C VAL A 149 2.86 24.67 7.93
N ASP A 150 2.77 23.55 8.66
CA ASP A 150 3.27 23.46 10.05
C ASP A 150 4.78 23.73 10.14
N ALA A 151 5.57 23.22 9.20
CA ALA A 151 7.01 23.42 9.16
C ALA A 151 7.42 24.86 8.84
N VAL A 152 6.64 25.56 8.01
CA VAL A 152 6.83 26.99 7.74
C VAL A 152 6.52 27.80 8.99
N HIS A 153 5.40 27.52 9.65
CA HIS A 153 4.97 28.24 10.86
C HIS A 153 5.95 28.02 12.04
N ASN A 154 6.43 26.79 12.22
CA ASN A 154 7.30 26.42 13.34
C ASN A 154 8.79 26.55 13.02
N HIS A 155 9.16 27.11 11.86
CA HIS A 155 10.54 27.25 11.38
C HIS A 155 11.34 25.93 11.32
N THR A 156 10.68 24.80 11.09
CA THR A 156 11.29 23.46 11.00
C THR A 156 11.45 22.97 9.55
N LEU A 157 11.46 23.89 8.58
CA LEU A 157 11.65 23.63 7.14
C LEU A 157 12.77 22.63 6.80
N PRO A 158 13.98 22.69 7.39
CA PRO A 158 15.04 21.72 7.09
C PRO A 158 14.65 20.27 7.44
N ALA A 159 13.93 20.08 8.55
CA ALA A 159 13.46 18.75 8.96
C ALA A 159 12.35 18.24 8.04
N PHE A 160 11.45 19.13 7.58
CA PHE A 160 10.43 18.81 6.59
C PHE A 160 11.05 18.39 5.26
N LEU A 161 12.03 19.13 4.74
CA LEU A 161 12.71 18.80 3.48
C LEU A 161 13.45 17.47 3.57
N LYS A 162 14.14 17.21 4.69
CA LYS A 162 14.80 15.92 4.94
C LYS A 162 13.79 14.77 4.96
N SER A 163 12.67 14.94 5.65
CA SER A 163 11.59 13.95 5.70
C SER A 163 11.00 13.69 4.32
N SER A 164 10.75 14.76 3.55
CA SER A 164 10.21 14.69 2.19
C SER A 164 11.17 13.96 1.25
N ALA A 165 12.47 14.25 1.32
CA ALA A 165 13.48 13.55 0.53
C ALA A 165 13.51 12.05 0.84
N VAL A 166 13.45 11.67 2.12
CA VAL A 166 13.37 10.26 2.54
C VAL A 166 12.11 9.59 1.97
N LEU A 167 10.97 10.27 2.00
CA LEU A 167 9.70 9.74 1.49
C LEU A 167 9.69 9.61 -0.03
N VAL A 168 10.28 10.55 -0.76
CA VAL A 168 10.44 10.46 -2.22
C VAL A 168 11.33 9.27 -2.57
N ILE A 169 12.48 9.12 -1.93
CA ILE A 169 13.38 7.98 -2.15
C ILE A 169 12.67 6.66 -1.80
N ALA A 170 11.98 6.60 -0.67
CA ALA A 170 11.22 5.42 -0.24
C ALA A 170 10.08 5.07 -1.22
N GLY A 171 9.35 6.07 -1.70
CA GLY A 171 8.30 5.89 -2.70
C GLY A 171 8.84 5.36 -4.02
N LEU A 172 9.95 5.94 -4.51
CA LEU A 172 10.64 5.45 -5.71
C LEU A 172 11.12 4.00 -5.53
N LEU A 173 11.72 3.67 -4.39
CA LEU A 173 12.12 2.29 -4.07
C LEU A 173 10.92 1.33 -4.08
N GLY A 174 9.78 1.74 -3.53
CA GLY A 174 8.56 0.95 -3.54
C GLY A 174 7.99 0.71 -4.94
N VAL A 175 8.04 1.73 -5.80
CA VAL A 175 7.66 1.61 -7.23
C VAL A 175 8.62 0.70 -7.98
N MET A 176 9.93 0.91 -7.82
CA MET A 176 10.98 0.14 -8.51
C MET A 176 10.95 -1.35 -8.12
N ALA A 177 10.57 -1.69 -6.88
CA ALA A 177 10.39 -3.07 -6.46
C ALA A 177 9.34 -3.84 -7.31
N ASN A 178 8.48 -3.11 -8.04
CA ASN A 178 7.46 -3.67 -8.93
C ASN A 178 7.73 -3.37 -10.41
N ALA A 179 8.94 -2.91 -10.76
CA ALA A 179 9.28 -2.46 -12.11
C ALA A 179 8.98 -3.53 -13.18
N SER A 180 9.29 -4.80 -12.92
CA SER A 180 9.01 -5.91 -13.86
C SER A 180 7.52 -6.04 -14.17
N SER A 181 6.66 -5.97 -13.14
CA SER A 181 5.19 -6.05 -13.31
C SER A 181 4.64 -4.84 -14.06
N LEU A 182 5.15 -3.65 -13.73
CA LEU A 182 4.75 -2.39 -14.38
C LEU A 182 5.19 -2.34 -15.85
N TYR A 183 6.41 -2.79 -16.16
CA TYR A 183 6.94 -2.82 -17.51
C TYR A 183 6.08 -3.70 -18.43
N HIS A 184 5.75 -4.92 -18.00
CA HIS A 184 4.91 -5.82 -18.80
C HIS A 184 3.47 -5.32 -18.94
N THR A 185 2.94 -4.63 -17.92
CA THR A 185 1.62 -3.98 -18.02
C THR A 185 1.65 -2.85 -19.05
N TYR A 186 2.72 -2.05 -19.07
CA TYR A 186 2.91 -0.96 -20.03
C TYR A 186 3.07 -1.49 -21.46
N GLU A 187 3.83 -2.57 -21.65
CA GLU A 187 4.02 -3.20 -22.95
C GLU A 187 2.69 -3.74 -23.49
N TYR A 188 1.91 -4.41 -22.65
CA TYR A 188 0.56 -4.83 -23.03
C TYR A 188 -0.36 -3.65 -23.36
N SER A 189 -0.30 -2.54 -22.62
CA SER A 189 -1.14 -1.37 -22.91
C SER A 189 -0.86 -0.74 -24.28
N LYS A 190 0.30 -1.01 -24.89
CA LYS A 190 0.61 -0.54 -26.25
C LYS A 190 -0.01 -1.42 -27.34
N GLU A 191 -0.18 -2.71 -27.03
CA GLU A 191 -0.71 -3.71 -27.97
C GLU A 191 -2.26 -3.73 -27.99
N THR A 192 -2.90 -2.98 -27.10
CA THR A 192 -4.35 -2.76 -27.10
C THR A 192 -4.65 -1.29 -27.36
N MET A 193 -5.56 -1.02 -28.30
CA MET A 193 -6.06 0.33 -28.62
C MET A 193 -6.98 0.93 -27.52
N ARG A 194 -7.01 0.31 -26.34
CA ARG A 194 -7.84 0.67 -25.18
C ARG A 194 -7.13 0.41 -23.86
#